data_AF-A0A349MB89-F1
#
_entry.id   AF-A0A349MB89-F1
#
_cell.length_a   1.000
_cell.length_b   1.000
_cell.length_c   1.000
_cell.angle_alpha   90.00
_cell.angle_beta   90.00
_cell.angle_gamma   90.00
#
_symmetry.space_group_name_H-M   'P 1'
#
loop_
_entity.id
_entity.type
_entity.pdbx_description
1 polymer ?
#
loop_
_entity_poly.entity_id
_entity_poly.type
_entity_poly.pdbx_seq_one_letter_code
_entity_poly.pdbx_strand_id
1 'polypeptide(L)'
;PLSSSGRLKYLSLRHGSTNLGWNNVLNGNETDLLQLAGCGEGTTLDYIELIASADDGLHVLGGTPDVRHVVSAFHAEDAFESDQGWQGTGQWLFGLQDTALSHPTNPPNDTFLWLMHGDDFEENNVDFTYEPYTSPWMSNLTLLSNGGEHAVGVQSLPAGDWFNSVVHGVSESGIECRHMYSCDGFPAITPAGMSEGYGILRIMNWRIQGTAESAPDVTPGSYRGLYPNAIGLALPGILADSNNVIESIVLDPTFAIADGVI
;
A
#
# COMPACT_ATOMS: atom_id res chain seq x y z
N PRO A 1 -18.14 -0.14 12.06
CA PRO A 1 -19.24 -1.01 12.57
C PRO A 1 -18.69 -1.97 13.65
N LEU A 2 -19.32 -2.10 14.82
CA LEU A 2 -18.79 -2.95 15.91
C LEU A 2 -19.10 -4.46 15.73
N SER A 3 -19.76 -4.84 14.64
CA SER A 3 -20.13 -6.22 14.34
C SER A 3 -18.89 -7.09 14.07
N SER A 4 -19.06 -8.41 14.16
CA SER A 4 -18.02 -9.39 13.83
C SER A 4 -18.42 -10.18 12.59
N SER A 5 -17.50 -10.29 11.62
CA SER A 5 -17.61 -11.21 10.48
C SER A 5 -16.98 -12.58 10.77
N GLY A 6 -16.47 -12.80 11.99
CA GLY A 6 -15.85 -14.06 12.40
C GLY A 6 -14.40 -13.89 12.86
N ARG A 7 -13.63 -14.97 12.78
CA ARG A 7 -12.26 -15.05 13.27
C ARG A 7 -11.37 -15.83 12.31
N LEU A 8 -10.38 -15.16 11.73
CA LEU A 8 -9.26 -15.76 11.02
C LEU A 8 -8.00 -15.59 11.86
N LYS A 9 -7.42 -16.71 12.29
CA LYS A 9 -6.18 -16.71 13.07
C LYS A 9 -5.29 -17.89 12.72
N TYR A 10 -3.99 -17.66 12.55
CA TYR A 10 -3.03 -18.70 12.13
C TYR A 10 -3.46 -19.36 10.82
N LEU A 11 -3.74 -18.52 9.83
CA LEU A 11 -4.21 -18.91 8.51
C LEU A 11 -3.09 -18.73 7.48
N SER A 12 -2.94 -19.69 6.58
CA SER A 12 -2.09 -19.55 5.39
C SER A 12 -2.94 -19.78 4.15
N LEU A 13 -2.99 -18.78 3.27
CA LEU A 13 -3.60 -18.85 1.94
C LEU A 13 -2.48 -18.73 0.91
N ARG A 14 -2.43 -19.64 -0.06
CA ARG A 14 -1.34 -19.68 -1.05
C ARG A 14 -1.85 -20.08 -2.42
N HIS A 15 -1.26 -19.54 -3.48
CA HIS A 15 -1.49 -19.95 -4.88
C HIS A 15 -2.98 -19.91 -5.28
N GLY A 16 -3.71 -18.93 -4.74
CA GLY A 16 -5.11 -18.67 -5.06
C GLY A 16 -5.25 -17.49 -6.02
N SER A 17 -6.44 -16.90 -6.05
CA SER A 17 -6.82 -15.86 -7.00
C SER A 17 -6.88 -16.34 -8.46
N THR A 18 -7.73 -15.71 -9.26
CA THR A 18 -7.76 -15.89 -10.69
C THR A 18 -8.24 -14.63 -11.36
N ASN A 19 -7.78 -14.47 -12.59
CA ASN A 19 -8.37 -13.56 -13.54
C ASN A 19 -9.68 -14.13 -14.10
N LEU A 20 -10.80 -13.41 -14.01
CA LEU A 20 -12.10 -13.81 -14.55
C LEU A 20 -12.43 -13.12 -15.89
N GLY A 21 -11.48 -12.42 -16.50
CA GLY A 21 -11.64 -11.68 -17.76
C GLY A 21 -11.99 -10.20 -17.57
N TRP A 22 -12.06 -9.44 -18.66
CA TRP A 22 -12.12 -7.97 -18.61
C TRP A 22 -13.54 -7.46 -18.47
N ASN A 23 -13.70 -6.42 -17.65
CA ASN A 23 -14.94 -5.66 -17.58
C ASN A 23 -14.98 -4.57 -18.69
N ASN A 24 -16.07 -3.82 -18.74
CA ASN A 24 -16.30 -2.83 -19.81
C ASN A 24 -15.41 -1.58 -19.73
N VAL A 25 -14.67 -1.38 -18.64
CA VAL A 25 -13.72 -0.28 -18.46
C VAL A 25 -12.26 -0.71 -18.64
N LEU A 26 -12.03 -1.95 -19.13
CA LEU A 26 -10.71 -2.56 -19.24
C LEU A 26 -10.01 -2.80 -17.88
N ASN A 27 -10.76 -2.70 -16.78
CA ASN A 27 -10.31 -3.26 -15.51
C ASN A 27 -10.56 -4.76 -15.56
N GLY A 28 -9.65 -5.48 -14.93
CA GLY A 28 -9.80 -6.89 -14.80
C GLY A 28 -10.90 -7.21 -13.80
N ASN A 29 -11.47 -8.39 -13.95
CA ASN A 29 -12.37 -8.97 -12.96
C ASN A 29 -11.55 -10.02 -12.21
N GLU A 30 -10.63 -9.58 -11.38
CA GLU A 30 -9.83 -10.47 -10.57
C GLU A 30 -10.51 -10.79 -9.23
N THR A 31 -9.85 -11.66 -8.48
CA THR A 31 -10.22 -11.98 -7.10
C THR A 31 -8.95 -11.90 -6.28
N ASP A 32 -8.96 -11.23 -5.14
CA ASP A 32 -7.79 -11.20 -4.26
C ASP A 32 -7.57 -12.55 -3.57
N LEU A 33 -6.40 -12.75 -2.96
CA LEU A 33 -6.18 -13.91 -2.10
C LEU A 33 -7.02 -13.86 -0.83
N LEU A 34 -7.06 -12.69 -0.20
CA LEU A 34 -7.92 -12.38 0.93
C LEU A 34 -8.53 -10.99 0.78
N GLN A 35 -9.80 -10.98 0.40
CA GLN A 35 -10.60 -9.76 0.29
C GLN A 35 -11.50 -9.57 1.53
N LEU A 36 -11.42 -8.40 2.16
CA LEU A 36 -12.22 -8.04 3.33
C LEU A 36 -13.20 -6.91 2.97
N ALA A 37 -14.43 -7.28 2.61
CA ALA A 37 -15.45 -6.30 2.22
C ALA A 37 -16.38 -5.95 3.40
N GLY A 38 -16.29 -4.73 3.93
CA GLY A 38 -17.21 -4.19 4.92
C GLY A 38 -17.16 -4.88 6.30
N CYS A 39 -16.03 -5.51 6.65
CA CYS A 39 -15.88 -6.19 7.93
C CYS A 39 -15.95 -5.21 9.12
N GLY A 40 -16.51 -5.65 10.25
CA GLY A 40 -16.58 -4.84 11.46
C GLY A 40 -15.41 -5.05 12.41
N GLU A 41 -15.24 -4.15 13.37
CA GLU A 41 -14.14 -4.15 14.36
C GLU A 41 -14.15 -5.40 15.26
N GLY A 42 -15.31 -6.05 15.43
CA GLY A 42 -15.39 -7.31 16.17
C GLY A 42 -14.80 -8.52 15.43
N THR A 43 -14.30 -8.34 14.20
CA THR A 43 -13.69 -9.41 13.40
C THR A 43 -12.25 -9.63 13.84
N THR A 44 -11.86 -10.86 14.13
CA THR A 44 -10.45 -11.18 14.44
C THR A 44 -9.69 -11.51 13.16
N LEU A 45 -8.64 -10.76 12.85
CA LEU A 45 -7.75 -10.97 11.70
C LEU A 45 -6.31 -10.86 12.21
N ASP A 46 -5.68 -11.99 12.52
CA ASP A 46 -4.41 -12.01 13.25
C ASP A 46 -3.54 -13.22 12.87
N TYR A 47 -2.23 -13.05 12.64
CA TYR A 47 -1.33 -14.12 12.19
C TYR A 47 -1.82 -14.80 10.89
N ILE A 48 -1.76 -14.05 9.79
CA ILE A 48 -2.18 -14.52 8.47
C ILE A 48 -0.98 -14.48 7.52
N GLU A 49 -0.82 -15.53 6.71
CA GLU A 49 0.18 -15.61 5.66
C GLU A 49 -0.52 -15.72 4.30
N LEU A 50 -0.13 -14.87 3.36
CA LEU A 50 -0.69 -14.74 2.02
C LEU A 50 0.46 -14.86 1.03
N ILE A 51 0.41 -15.85 0.13
CA ILE A 51 1.51 -16.14 -0.79
C ILE A 51 1.00 -16.35 -2.22
N ALA A 52 1.56 -15.60 -3.16
CA ALA A 52 1.44 -15.86 -4.60
C ALA A 52 0.00 -15.97 -5.12
N SER A 53 -0.75 -14.87 -5.07
CA SER A 53 -1.99 -14.71 -5.85
C SER A 53 -1.73 -14.25 -7.28
N ALA A 54 -2.72 -14.46 -8.15
CA ALA A 54 -2.79 -13.89 -9.50
C ALA A 54 -3.27 -12.42 -9.53
N ASP A 55 -3.49 -11.83 -8.35
CA ASP A 55 -4.02 -10.51 -8.05
C ASP A 55 -3.42 -10.07 -6.70
N ASP A 56 -4.09 -9.23 -5.91
CA ASP A 56 -3.61 -8.81 -4.60
C ASP A 56 -3.55 -9.89 -3.53
N GLY A 57 -2.64 -9.68 -2.57
CA GLY A 57 -2.54 -10.49 -1.36
C GLY A 57 -3.69 -10.22 -0.40
N LEU A 58 -3.65 -9.07 0.29
CA LEU A 58 -4.72 -8.62 1.17
C LEU A 58 -5.32 -7.35 0.61
N HIS A 59 -6.63 -7.38 0.36
CA HIS A 59 -7.38 -6.21 -0.07
C HIS A 59 -8.48 -5.90 0.95
N VAL A 60 -8.50 -4.70 1.51
CA VAL A 60 -9.53 -4.25 2.46
C VAL A 60 -10.47 -3.25 1.81
N LEU A 61 -11.67 -3.72 1.44
CA LEU A 61 -12.74 -2.89 0.92
C LEU A 61 -13.65 -2.38 2.06
N GLY A 62 -13.32 -1.23 2.60
CA GLY A 62 -14.20 -0.57 3.57
C GLY A 62 -14.32 -1.25 4.93
N GLY A 63 -15.27 -0.75 5.73
CA GLY A 63 -15.55 -1.27 7.07
C GLY A 63 -14.55 -0.76 8.12
N THR A 64 -14.49 -1.46 9.26
CA THR A 64 -13.60 -1.12 10.37
C THR A 64 -12.84 -2.33 10.94
N PRO A 65 -12.37 -3.31 10.12
CA PRO A 65 -11.60 -4.42 10.67
C PRO A 65 -10.25 -3.97 11.24
N ASP A 66 -9.79 -4.69 12.27
CA ASP A 66 -8.46 -4.57 12.85
C ASP A 66 -7.60 -5.74 12.35
N VAL A 67 -6.56 -5.44 11.56
CA VAL A 67 -5.70 -6.40 10.88
C VAL A 67 -4.32 -6.41 11.52
N ARG A 68 -3.88 -7.57 12.03
CA ARG A 68 -2.59 -7.69 12.71
C ARG A 68 -1.76 -8.88 12.26
N HIS A 69 -0.45 -8.74 12.32
CA HIS A 69 0.52 -9.81 12.04
C HIS A 69 0.24 -10.52 10.70
N VAL A 70 0.37 -9.79 9.60
CA VAL A 70 0.17 -10.34 8.25
C VAL A 70 1.49 -10.37 7.50
N VAL A 71 1.77 -11.51 6.87
CA VAL A 71 2.81 -11.66 5.85
C VAL A 71 2.12 -11.78 4.51
N SER A 72 2.50 -10.93 3.55
CA SER A 72 1.96 -10.93 2.19
C SER A 72 3.14 -10.88 1.21
N ALA A 73 3.30 -11.90 0.38
CA ALA A 73 4.45 -12.01 -0.50
C ALA A 73 4.20 -12.68 -1.86
N PHE A 74 4.97 -12.21 -2.85
CA PHE A 74 5.11 -12.81 -4.19
C PHE A 74 3.81 -12.81 -5.02
N HIS A 75 2.98 -11.79 -4.86
CA HIS A 75 1.72 -11.62 -5.59
C HIS A 75 1.97 -11.13 -7.01
N ALA A 76 0.99 -11.32 -7.90
CA ALA A 76 1.07 -10.81 -9.26
C ALA A 76 0.78 -9.30 -9.33
N GLU A 77 -0.08 -8.81 -8.43
CA GLU A 77 -0.40 -7.39 -8.21
C GLU A 77 0.09 -6.97 -6.83
N ASP A 78 -0.70 -6.34 -5.98
CA ASP A 78 -0.19 -5.71 -4.77
C ASP A 78 -0.07 -6.66 -3.57
N ALA A 79 0.92 -6.44 -2.71
CA ALA A 79 0.98 -7.22 -1.47
C ALA A 79 -0.15 -6.81 -0.50
N PHE A 80 -0.52 -5.54 -0.52
CA PHE A 80 -1.62 -4.97 0.25
C PHE A 80 -2.32 -3.89 -0.57
N GLU A 81 -3.65 -3.92 -0.59
CA GLU A 81 -4.48 -2.83 -1.12
C GLU A 81 -5.55 -2.44 -0.09
N SER A 82 -5.88 -1.15 -0.06
CA SER A 82 -6.97 -0.63 0.75
C SER A 82 -7.78 0.36 -0.04
N ASP A 83 -9.10 0.22 -0.01
CA ASP A 83 -10.04 1.08 -0.73
C ASP A 83 -11.43 1.15 -0.03
N GLN A 84 -12.40 1.78 -0.70
CA GLN A 84 -13.83 1.80 -0.37
C GLN A 84 -14.16 2.17 1.09
N GLY A 85 -13.37 3.07 1.69
CA GLY A 85 -13.72 3.64 2.99
C GLY A 85 -13.27 2.82 4.20
N TRP A 86 -12.12 2.16 4.14
CA TRP A 86 -11.60 1.43 5.30
C TRP A 86 -11.23 2.39 6.45
N GLN A 87 -11.89 2.21 7.59
CA GLN A 87 -11.81 3.06 8.79
C GLN A 87 -11.29 2.26 10.01
N GLY A 88 -10.53 1.20 9.76
CA GLY A 88 -10.03 0.31 10.80
C GLY A 88 -8.55 0.54 11.13
N THR A 89 -7.87 -0.52 11.55
CA THR A 89 -6.46 -0.44 11.98
C THR A 89 -5.62 -1.55 11.40
N GLY A 90 -4.34 -1.27 11.16
CA GLY A 90 -3.36 -2.25 10.73
C GLY A 90 -2.07 -2.15 11.55
N GLN A 91 -1.55 -3.29 12.01
CA GLN A 91 -0.30 -3.32 12.75
C GLN A 91 0.53 -4.60 12.55
N TRP A 92 1.85 -4.44 12.36
CA TRP A 92 2.79 -5.54 12.08
C TRP A 92 2.49 -6.25 10.76
N LEU A 93 2.51 -5.49 9.68
CA LEU A 93 2.30 -6.01 8.33
C LEU A 93 3.66 -6.07 7.63
N PHE A 94 3.97 -7.23 7.04
CA PHE A 94 5.20 -7.50 6.31
C PHE A 94 4.87 -7.83 4.85
N GLY A 95 5.38 -6.99 3.95
CA GLY A 95 5.27 -7.16 2.51
C GLY A 95 6.63 -7.52 1.91
N LEU A 96 6.67 -8.54 1.05
CA LEU A 96 7.86 -8.92 0.30
C LEU A 96 7.51 -9.22 -1.16
N GLN A 97 7.99 -8.40 -2.08
CA GLN A 97 7.66 -8.57 -3.48
C GLN A 97 8.71 -7.92 -4.37
N ASP A 98 9.11 -8.62 -5.41
CA ASP A 98 9.84 -8.00 -6.51
C ASP A 98 8.83 -7.34 -7.45
N THR A 99 8.53 -6.07 -7.22
CA THR A 99 7.59 -5.30 -8.04
C THR A 99 8.11 -5.01 -9.45
N ALA A 100 9.37 -5.36 -9.76
CA ALA A 100 9.90 -5.31 -11.12
C ALA A 100 9.65 -6.61 -11.91
N LEU A 101 9.37 -7.72 -11.22
CA LEU A 101 9.07 -9.04 -11.81
C LEU A 101 7.63 -9.49 -11.62
N SER A 102 6.84 -8.77 -10.82
CA SER A 102 5.39 -8.93 -10.78
C SER A 102 4.82 -8.75 -12.18
N HIS A 103 4.02 -9.72 -12.61
CA HIS A 103 3.38 -9.71 -13.91
C HIS A 103 1.87 -9.60 -13.65
N PRO A 104 1.35 -8.39 -13.41
CA PRO A 104 -0.08 -8.18 -13.24
C PRO A 104 -0.77 -8.80 -14.44
N THR A 105 -1.78 -9.63 -14.16
CA THR A 105 -2.47 -10.33 -15.25
C THR A 105 -3.34 -9.37 -16.06
N ASN A 106 -3.57 -8.16 -15.53
CA ASN A 106 -4.28 -7.08 -16.19
C ASN A 106 -3.36 -5.90 -16.61
N PRO A 107 -3.26 -5.57 -17.91
CA PRO A 107 -2.50 -4.42 -18.38
C PRO A 107 -3.30 -3.11 -18.34
N PRO A 108 -2.67 -1.94 -18.07
CA PRO A 108 -1.29 -1.73 -17.60
C PRO A 108 -1.28 -0.93 -16.29
N ASN A 109 -1.31 -1.62 -15.14
CA ASN A 109 -1.12 -0.94 -13.87
C ASN A 109 0.22 -1.32 -13.25
N ASP A 110 0.85 -0.34 -12.62
CA ASP A 110 2.06 -0.52 -11.83
C ASP A 110 1.69 -1.29 -10.55
N THR A 111 2.57 -2.15 -10.07
CA THR A 111 2.36 -2.92 -8.82
C THR A 111 3.17 -2.35 -7.67
N PHE A 112 2.68 -2.54 -6.45
CA PHE A 112 3.22 -2.03 -5.22
C PHE A 112 3.29 -3.10 -4.13
N LEU A 113 4.04 -2.80 -3.08
CA LEU A 113 3.89 -3.51 -1.81
C LEU A 113 2.65 -3.03 -1.07
N TRP A 114 2.32 -1.74 -1.21
CA TRP A 114 1.08 -1.19 -0.69
C TRP A 114 0.47 -0.21 -1.69
N LEU A 115 -0.77 -0.44 -2.10
CA LEU A 115 -1.56 0.54 -2.83
C LEU A 115 -2.63 1.16 -1.92
N MET A 116 -2.53 2.46 -1.71
CA MET A 116 -3.46 3.25 -0.90
C MET A 116 -4.47 3.92 -1.83
N HIS A 117 -5.69 3.38 -1.87
CA HIS A 117 -6.84 3.96 -2.54
C HIS A 117 -7.85 4.51 -1.52
N GLY A 118 -8.41 5.68 -1.76
CA GLY A 118 -9.59 6.18 -1.02
C GLY A 118 -10.87 5.56 -1.54
N ASP A 119 -11.06 5.52 -2.86
CA ASP A 119 -12.15 4.86 -3.55
C ASP A 119 -11.76 4.43 -4.99
N ASP A 120 -11.83 3.13 -5.26
CA ASP A 120 -11.53 2.56 -6.59
C ASP A 120 -12.65 2.83 -7.63
N PHE A 121 -13.45 3.90 -7.45
CA PHE A 121 -14.58 4.19 -8.33
C PHE A 121 -14.21 5.25 -9.39
N GLU A 122 -13.35 4.86 -10.33
CA GLU A 122 -12.89 5.65 -11.49
C GLU A 122 -14.04 6.22 -12.37
N GLU A 123 -15.27 5.72 -12.22
CA GLU A 123 -16.43 6.15 -13.00
C GLU A 123 -17.13 7.42 -12.47
N ASN A 124 -16.90 7.85 -11.23
CA ASN A 124 -17.48 9.10 -10.69
C ASN A 124 -16.40 9.95 -10.00
N ASN A 125 -16.37 11.25 -10.29
CA ASN A 125 -15.57 12.21 -9.54
C ASN A 125 -16.11 12.29 -8.10
N VAL A 126 -15.42 11.60 -7.21
CA VAL A 126 -15.58 11.64 -5.77
C VAL A 126 -14.81 12.83 -5.21
N ASP A 127 -15.53 13.75 -4.58
CA ASP A 127 -14.94 14.92 -3.94
C ASP A 127 -14.87 14.72 -2.40
N PHE A 128 -14.34 15.72 -1.68
CA PHE A 128 -14.29 15.75 -0.21
C PHE A 128 -15.65 15.81 0.49
N THR A 129 -16.75 15.53 -0.20
CA THR A 129 -18.04 15.29 0.42
C THR A 129 -18.48 13.82 0.32
N TYR A 130 -17.72 12.98 -0.38
CA TYR A 130 -17.99 11.56 -0.57
C TYR A 130 -17.39 10.73 0.57
N GLU A 131 -18.09 10.71 1.71
CA GLU A 131 -17.71 9.91 2.88
C GLU A 131 -18.36 8.51 2.86
N PRO A 132 -17.68 7.48 3.39
CA PRO A 132 -16.38 7.53 4.07
C PRO A 132 -15.18 7.37 3.13
N TYR A 133 -14.10 8.12 3.38
CA TYR A 133 -12.78 7.91 2.76
C TYR A 133 -12.07 6.70 3.38
N THR A 134 -11.12 6.09 2.66
CA THR A 134 -10.18 5.16 3.29
C THR A 134 -9.22 5.93 4.19
N SER A 135 -9.37 5.78 5.50
CA SER A 135 -8.61 6.49 6.53
C SER A 135 -8.20 5.56 7.69
N PRO A 136 -7.46 4.47 7.43
CA PRO A 136 -7.05 3.55 8.48
C PRO A 136 -5.98 4.15 9.40
N TRP A 137 -5.82 3.56 10.59
CA TRP A 137 -4.66 3.82 11.45
C TRP A 137 -3.67 2.67 11.36
N MET A 138 -2.47 2.98 10.89
CA MET A 138 -1.49 2.02 10.44
C MET A 138 -0.19 2.22 11.19
N SER A 139 0.42 1.13 11.64
CA SER A 139 1.74 1.20 12.27
C SER A 139 2.58 -0.03 12.07
N ASN A 140 3.91 0.14 12.07
CA ASN A 140 4.87 -0.96 12.07
C ASN A 140 4.78 -1.83 10.79
N LEU A 141 4.84 -1.18 9.62
CA LEU A 141 4.94 -1.89 8.35
C LEU A 141 6.41 -2.16 8.02
N THR A 142 6.68 -3.29 7.37
CA THR A 142 7.98 -3.59 6.76
C THR A 142 7.74 -4.04 5.33
N LEU A 143 8.14 -3.21 4.38
CA LEU A 143 7.86 -3.37 2.96
C LEU A 143 9.20 -3.53 2.22
N LEU A 144 9.47 -4.72 1.69
CA LEU A 144 10.73 -5.04 1.03
C LEU A 144 10.52 -5.33 -0.45
N SER A 145 11.17 -4.54 -1.29
CA SER A 145 11.27 -4.75 -2.74
C SER A 145 12.69 -5.16 -3.16
N ASN A 146 12.86 -5.50 -4.43
CA ASN A 146 14.14 -5.84 -5.05
C ASN A 146 14.29 -5.14 -6.41
N GLY A 147 14.29 -3.80 -6.40
CA GLY A 147 14.54 -2.97 -7.57
C GLY A 147 13.30 -2.36 -8.21
N GLY A 148 12.11 -2.54 -7.63
CA GLY A 148 10.92 -1.83 -8.08
C GLY A 148 11.03 -0.32 -7.83
N GLU A 149 10.43 0.49 -8.71
CA GLU A 149 10.52 1.96 -8.67
C GLU A 149 10.06 2.51 -7.32
N HIS A 150 8.90 2.03 -6.86
CA HIS A 150 8.23 2.48 -5.65
C HIS A 150 7.74 1.29 -4.81
N ALA A 151 7.69 1.45 -3.48
CA ALA A 151 7.07 0.46 -2.60
C ALA A 151 5.59 0.75 -2.35
N VAL A 152 5.23 2.04 -2.29
CA VAL A 152 3.88 2.48 -1.95
C VAL A 152 3.32 3.39 -3.03
N GLY A 153 2.11 3.09 -3.48
CA GLY A 153 1.30 3.94 -4.34
C GLY A 153 0.23 4.67 -3.52
N VAL A 154 0.03 5.96 -3.80
CA VAL A 154 -0.97 6.79 -3.10
C VAL A 154 -1.82 7.49 -4.14
N GLN A 155 -3.10 7.15 -4.23
CA GLN A 155 -4.04 7.75 -5.19
C GLN A 155 -5.50 7.76 -4.68
N SER A 156 -6.34 8.58 -5.34
CA SER A 156 -7.79 8.65 -5.12
C SER A 156 -8.23 8.92 -3.67
N LEU A 157 -7.89 10.08 -3.08
CA LEU A 157 -8.30 10.48 -1.70
C LEU A 157 -7.89 9.58 -0.52
N PRO A 158 -6.63 9.12 -0.43
CA PRO A 158 -6.18 8.34 0.72
C PRO A 158 -6.01 9.25 1.94
N ALA A 159 -6.33 8.71 3.12
CA ALA A 159 -6.22 9.41 4.39
C ALA A 159 -5.67 8.48 5.48
N GLY A 160 -5.69 8.95 6.73
CA GLY A 160 -5.31 8.18 7.90
C GLY A 160 -3.89 8.45 8.36
N ASP A 161 -3.51 7.72 9.40
CA ASP A 161 -2.24 7.92 10.09
C ASP A 161 -1.35 6.69 9.96
N TRP A 162 -0.14 6.88 9.46
CA TRP A 162 0.78 5.80 9.12
C TRP A 162 2.12 6.00 9.80
N PHE A 163 2.45 5.15 10.77
CA PHE A 163 3.58 5.35 11.67
C PHE A 163 4.63 4.24 11.62
N ASN A 164 5.88 4.61 11.83
CA ASN A 164 6.96 3.69 12.22
C ASN A 164 7.18 2.53 11.23
N SER A 165 7.32 2.86 9.95
CA SER A 165 7.46 1.84 8.91
C SER A 165 8.85 1.82 8.30
N VAL A 166 9.13 0.74 7.60
CA VAL A 166 10.38 0.48 6.90
C VAL A 166 10.05 0.15 5.45
N VAL A 167 10.72 0.82 4.53
CA VAL A 167 10.76 0.51 3.10
C VAL A 167 12.21 0.24 2.71
N HIS A 168 12.44 -0.84 1.97
CA HIS A 168 13.76 -1.14 1.45
C HIS A 168 13.72 -1.72 0.04
N GLY A 169 14.80 -1.51 -0.71
CA GLY A 169 15.04 -2.17 -1.99
C GLY A 169 14.26 -1.57 -3.15
N VAL A 170 13.87 -0.30 -3.05
CA VAL A 170 13.28 0.46 -4.17
C VAL A 170 14.37 1.07 -5.06
N SER A 171 14.06 1.39 -6.32
CA SER A 171 15.00 2.01 -7.26
C SER A 171 14.88 3.54 -7.36
N GLU A 172 13.71 4.12 -7.06
CA GLU A 172 13.48 5.57 -7.20
C GLU A 172 13.02 6.26 -5.92
N SER A 173 11.91 5.81 -5.33
CA SER A 173 11.38 6.43 -4.12
C SER A 173 10.62 5.44 -3.25
N GLY A 174 10.47 5.72 -1.95
CA GLY A 174 9.68 4.85 -1.08
C GLY A 174 8.19 4.92 -1.40
N ILE A 175 7.68 6.13 -1.62
CA ILE A 175 6.26 6.43 -1.79
C ILE A 175 6.07 7.29 -3.05
N GLU A 176 5.17 6.89 -3.94
CA GLU A 176 4.75 7.70 -5.08
C GLU A 176 3.32 8.22 -4.87
N CYS A 177 3.19 9.53 -4.77
CA CYS A 177 1.88 10.19 -4.81
C CYS A 177 1.46 10.45 -6.25
N ARG A 178 0.32 9.90 -6.67
CA ARG A 178 -0.19 10.02 -8.04
C ARG A 178 -1.37 10.97 -8.13
N HIS A 179 -1.42 11.72 -9.24
CA HIS A 179 -2.52 12.62 -9.56
C HIS A 179 -2.72 12.67 -11.09
N MET A 180 -3.41 11.67 -11.63
CA MET A 180 -3.56 11.49 -13.08
C MET A 180 -4.97 11.73 -13.61
N TYR A 181 -5.99 11.61 -12.77
CA TYR A 181 -7.42 11.73 -13.13
C TYR A 181 -8.17 12.62 -12.14
N SER A 182 -9.46 12.86 -12.40
CA SER A 182 -10.33 13.79 -11.64
C SER A 182 -10.79 13.30 -10.26
N CYS A 183 -10.30 12.16 -9.78
CA CYS A 183 -10.51 11.64 -8.42
C CYS A 183 -9.40 12.20 -7.51
N ASP A 184 -9.62 13.45 -7.09
CA ASP A 184 -8.53 14.35 -6.70
C ASP A 184 -8.12 14.16 -5.23
N GLY A 185 -7.28 13.14 -4.96
CA GLY A 185 -6.60 12.94 -3.67
C GLY A 185 -5.72 14.10 -3.19
N PHE A 186 -5.52 15.13 -4.02
CA PHE A 186 -4.62 16.25 -3.77
C PHE A 186 -4.87 16.99 -2.45
N PRO A 187 -6.10 17.39 -2.11
CA PRO A 187 -6.38 18.07 -0.85
C PRO A 187 -6.14 17.18 0.37
N ALA A 188 -6.22 15.85 0.24
CA ALA A 188 -6.07 14.90 1.35
C ALA A 188 -4.62 14.78 1.78
N ILE A 189 -3.73 14.68 0.79
CA ILE A 189 -2.29 14.57 0.97
C ILE A 189 -1.66 15.92 1.32
N THR A 190 -2.24 17.04 0.86
CA THR A 190 -1.65 18.36 1.08
C THR A 190 -1.82 18.80 2.55
N PRO A 191 -0.74 19.23 3.24
CA PRO A 191 -0.80 19.63 4.65
C PRO A 191 -1.84 20.73 4.93
N ALA A 192 -2.47 20.63 6.11
CA ALA A 192 -3.36 21.66 6.61
C ALA A 192 -2.64 23.02 6.68
N GLY A 193 -3.16 24.03 5.98
CA GLY A 193 -2.60 25.38 5.92
C GLY A 193 -1.91 25.74 4.60
N MET A 194 -1.74 24.80 3.68
CA MET A 194 -1.53 25.11 2.26
C MET A 194 -2.87 25.32 1.55
N SER A 195 -2.87 26.01 0.40
CA SER A 195 -4.09 26.24 -0.38
C SER A 195 -4.74 24.91 -0.72
N GLU A 196 -6.02 24.74 -0.37
CA GLU A 196 -6.76 23.49 -0.60
C GLU A 196 -6.17 22.28 0.15
N GLY A 197 -5.32 22.46 1.17
CA GLY A 197 -4.78 21.35 1.96
C GLY A 197 -5.61 21.03 3.20
N TYR A 198 -6.00 19.76 3.34
CA TYR A 198 -6.75 19.25 4.49
C TYR A 198 -5.85 18.51 5.49
N GLY A 199 -4.73 17.94 5.04
CA GLY A 199 -3.74 17.26 5.88
C GLY A 199 -4.30 16.03 6.60
N ILE A 200 -5.16 15.27 5.92
CA ILE A 200 -5.82 14.07 6.48
C ILE A 200 -5.06 12.78 6.23
N LEU A 201 -4.04 12.79 5.35
CA LEU A 201 -3.01 11.76 5.28
C LEU A 201 -1.78 12.20 6.06
N ARG A 202 -1.34 11.38 7.01
CA ARG A 202 -0.12 11.61 7.80
C ARG A 202 0.78 10.39 7.75
N ILE A 203 1.99 10.57 7.23
CA ILE A 203 3.01 9.53 7.12
C ILE A 203 4.19 9.95 7.98
N MET A 204 4.50 9.17 9.02
CA MET A 204 5.42 9.59 10.08
C MET A 204 6.44 8.52 10.47
N ASN A 205 7.69 8.93 10.61
CA ASN A 205 8.81 8.11 11.06
C ASN A 205 9.07 6.88 10.19
N TRP A 206 8.97 7.04 8.87
CA TRP A 206 9.36 6.01 7.91
C TRP A 206 10.88 6.02 7.70
N ARG A 207 11.43 4.85 7.46
CA ARG A 207 12.83 4.66 7.07
C ARG A 207 12.84 4.06 5.68
N ILE A 208 13.48 4.72 4.73
CA ILE A 208 13.37 4.41 3.31
C ILE A 208 14.78 4.27 2.73
N GLN A 209 15.02 3.16 2.03
CA GLN A 209 16.34 2.83 1.50
C GLN A 209 16.23 2.07 0.18
N GLY A 210 17.16 2.33 -0.74
CA GLY A 210 17.27 1.59 -2.00
C GLY A 210 18.02 0.26 -1.89
N THR A 211 18.27 -0.39 -3.03
CA THR A 211 19.30 -1.45 -3.14
C THR A 211 20.69 -0.84 -2.99
N ALA A 212 21.75 -1.66 -3.01
CA ALA A 212 23.13 -1.13 -2.98
C ALA A 212 23.42 -0.20 -4.16
N GLU A 213 22.79 -0.46 -5.31
CA GLU A 213 22.94 0.29 -6.55
C GLU A 213 22.11 1.57 -6.56
N SER A 214 20.86 1.54 -6.10
CA SER A 214 19.95 2.70 -6.14
C SER A 214 20.01 3.60 -4.90
N ALA A 215 20.57 3.10 -3.79
CA ALA A 215 20.67 3.82 -2.52
C ALA A 215 21.11 5.31 -2.61
N PRO A 216 22.07 5.70 -3.47
CA PRO A 216 22.50 7.10 -3.55
C PRO A 216 21.43 8.06 -4.08
N ASP A 217 20.46 7.55 -4.85
CA ASP A 217 19.50 8.35 -5.61
C ASP A 217 18.06 8.22 -5.08
N VAL A 218 17.80 7.25 -4.19
CA VAL A 218 16.47 7.02 -3.62
C VAL A 218 16.01 8.19 -2.76
N THR A 219 14.78 8.62 -2.99
CA THR A 219 14.11 9.67 -2.21
C THR A 219 13.00 9.09 -1.31
N PRO A 220 12.64 9.75 -0.19
CA PRO A 220 11.51 9.31 0.63
C PRO A 220 10.19 9.26 -0.14
N GLY A 221 9.98 10.17 -1.08
CA GLY A 221 8.82 10.10 -1.96
C GLY A 221 8.98 10.92 -3.23
N SER A 222 8.15 10.57 -4.21
CA SER A 222 8.03 11.21 -5.51
C SER A 222 6.58 11.65 -5.76
N TYR A 223 6.41 12.48 -6.80
CA TYR A 223 5.10 12.92 -7.26
C TYR A 223 4.98 12.70 -8.76
N ARG A 224 3.88 12.06 -9.19
CA ARG A 224 3.56 11.81 -10.58
C ARG A 224 2.15 12.28 -10.89
N GLY A 225 2.01 13.46 -11.48
CA GLY A 225 0.69 13.98 -11.80
C GLY A 225 0.64 15.24 -12.65
N LEU A 226 -0.58 15.62 -13.03
CA LEU A 226 -0.88 16.69 -13.98
C LEU A 226 -0.64 18.11 -13.42
N TYR A 227 -0.45 18.23 -12.09
CA TYR A 227 -0.31 19.51 -11.39
C TYR A 227 1.05 19.61 -10.68
N PRO A 228 2.16 19.83 -11.42
CA PRO A 228 3.53 19.77 -10.90
C PRO A 228 3.85 20.78 -9.80
N ASN A 229 3.12 21.89 -9.74
CA ASN A 229 3.45 23.00 -8.85
C ASN A 229 2.86 22.89 -7.43
N ALA A 230 2.02 21.89 -7.17
CA ALA A 230 1.25 21.82 -5.93
C ALA A 230 1.78 20.74 -4.95
N ILE A 231 2.00 19.51 -5.42
CA ILE A 231 2.43 18.39 -4.55
C ILE A 231 3.94 18.38 -4.32
N GLY A 232 4.77 18.71 -5.33
CA GLY A 232 6.22 18.77 -5.16
C GLY A 232 6.68 19.72 -4.05
N LEU A 233 5.87 20.73 -3.72
CA LEU A 233 6.13 21.66 -2.61
C LEU A 233 5.65 21.15 -1.24
N ALA A 234 4.67 20.24 -1.22
CA ALA A 234 4.03 19.71 -0.01
C ALA A 234 4.66 18.39 0.47
N LEU A 235 5.14 17.56 -0.46
CA LEU A 235 5.71 16.23 -0.18
C LEU A 235 6.84 16.25 0.85
N PRO A 236 7.80 17.21 0.80
CA PRO A 236 8.84 17.30 1.83
C PRO A 236 8.29 17.59 3.23
N GLY A 237 7.10 18.21 3.34
CA GLY A 237 6.41 18.45 4.61
C GLY A 237 5.67 17.23 5.14
N ILE A 238 5.03 16.46 4.24
CA ILE A 238 4.33 15.21 4.58
C ILE A 238 5.32 14.18 5.12
N LEU A 239 6.48 14.07 4.47
CA LEU A 239 7.51 13.07 4.78
C LEU A 239 8.65 13.65 5.62
N ALA A 240 8.49 14.83 6.21
CA ALA A 240 9.57 15.59 6.84
C ALA A 240 10.30 14.87 7.98
N ASP A 241 9.64 13.91 8.63
CA ASP A 241 10.19 13.10 9.72
C ASP A 241 10.63 11.69 9.26
N SER A 242 10.51 11.41 7.96
CA SER A 242 10.74 10.13 7.31
C SER A 242 12.07 10.10 6.56
N ASN A 243 13.09 10.68 7.19
CA ASN A 243 14.42 10.94 6.61
C ASN A 243 15.49 10.02 7.23
N ASN A 244 15.08 9.06 8.05
CA ASN A 244 15.99 8.18 8.76
C ASN A 244 16.53 7.12 7.79
N VAL A 245 17.85 7.00 7.72
CA VAL A 245 18.54 6.02 6.88
C VAL A 245 18.65 4.69 7.61
N ILE A 246 18.48 3.60 6.87
CA ILE A 246 18.65 2.24 7.37
C ILE A 246 20.07 1.79 7.08
N GLU A 247 20.86 1.50 8.12
CA GLU A 247 22.25 1.06 7.93
C GLU A 247 22.35 -0.36 7.35
N SER A 248 21.50 -1.30 7.82
CA SER A 248 21.37 -2.64 7.23
C SER A 248 20.05 -3.30 7.65
N ILE A 249 19.27 -3.81 6.69
CA ILE A 249 18.15 -4.74 6.96
C ILE A 249 18.57 -6.20 6.80
N VAL A 250 19.58 -6.47 5.97
CA VAL A 250 19.96 -7.81 5.57
C VAL A 250 21.36 -8.12 6.10
N LEU A 251 21.45 -9.01 7.09
CA LEU A 251 22.71 -9.53 7.62
C LEU A 251 23.35 -10.58 6.68
N ASP A 252 22.55 -11.25 5.85
CA ASP A 252 22.99 -12.20 4.82
C ASP A 252 22.17 -12.02 3.52
N PRO A 253 22.70 -11.32 2.51
CA PRO A 253 21.98 -11.02 1.28
C PRO A 253 21.89 -12.20 0.31
N THR A 254 22.52 -13.33 0.63
CA THR A 254 22.60 -14.45 -0.30
C THR A 254 21.49 -15.47 -0.12
N PHE A 255 20.79 -15.46 1.03
CA PHE A 255 19.81 -16.49 1.41
C PHE A 255 20.33 -17.90 1.11
N ALA A 256 21.64 -18.12 1.25
CA ALA A 256 22.30 -19.32 0.77
C ALA A 256 21.87 -20.52 1.62
N ILE A 257 21.03 -21.38 1.05
CA ILE A 257 20.56 -22.57 1.74
C ILE A 257 21.72 -23.56 1.87
N ALA A 258 22.25 -23.71 3.09
CA ALA A 258 23.16 -24.78 3.45
C ALA A 258 22.38 -25.84 4.25
N ASP A 259 22.39 -27.09 3.80
CA ASP A 259 21.73 -28.22 4.47
C ASP A 259 20.22 -28.02 4.77
N GLY A 260 19.54 -27.23 3.95
CA GLY A 260 18.10 -27.00 4.06
C GLY A 260 17.70 -25.91 5.05
N VAL A 261 18.66 -25.11 5.53
CA VAL A 261 18.43 -23.95 6.40
C VAL A 261 19.01 -22.71 5.70
N ILE A 262 18.27 -21.60 5.76
CA ILE A 262 18.76 -20.27 5.35
C ILE A 262 19.85 -19.83 6.32
#